data_AF-A0AAN6XEW4-F1
#
_entry.id   AF-A0AAN6XEW4-F1
#
_cell.length_a   1.000
_cell.length_b   1.000
_cell.length_c   1.000
_cell.angle_alpha   90.00
_cell.angle_beta   90.00
_cell.angle_gamma   90.00
#
_symmetry.space_group_name_H-M   'P 1'
#
loop_
_entity.id
_entity.type
_entity.pdbx_description
1 polymer ?
#
loop_
_entity_poly.entity_id
_entity_poly.type
_entity_poly.pdbx_seq_one_letter_code
_entity_poly.pdbx_strand_id
1 'polypeptide(L)'
;MLVLELDIGTLKDVCEKYERFAENGDVGEELQKTVKSSVHRFSVKAINILRGLEVRHRQLLSLQASLKEGKALFESMMQFRTFQASHRSAITMEKETVSMHVVTVVTMLFLPATFISTFFQSGIIQLKGAEEVEGQWLLHREVFMLYIEICIPLTAVTMLVWFLVNYRAKSKSLKKLSEGQVNRAVESSDSVA
;
A
#
# COMPACT_ATOMS: atom_id res chain seq x y z
N MET A 1 8.62 -10.79 32.32
CA MET A 1 9.83 -11.65 32.32
C MET A 1 10.63 -11.42 33.60
N LEU A 2 11.03 -10.18 33.89
CA LEU A 2 11.68 -9.74 35.14
C LEU A 2 11.07 -10.26 36.45
N VAL A 3 9.74 -10.30 36.56
CA VAL A 3 9.06 -10.74 37.80
C VAL A 3 9.32 -12.22 38.12
N LEU A 4 9.42 -13.09 37.12
CA LEU A 4 9.62 -14.52 37.33
C LEU A 4 11.09 -14.84 37.70
N GLU A 5 12.02 -14.09 37.13
CA GLU A 5 13.45 -14.15 37.45
C GLU A 5 13.71 -13.67 38.87
N LEU A 6 12.97 -12.64 39.29
CA LEU A 6 13.00 -12.12 40.65
C LEU A 6 12.41 -13.11 41.66
N ASP A 7 11.26 -13.74 41.35
CA ASP A 7 10.67 -14.79 42.20
C ASP A 7 11.58 -16.01 42.35
N ILE A 8 12.31 -16.38 41.28
CA ILE A 8 13.31 -17.45 41.33
C ILE A 8 14.47 -17.07 42.28
N GLY A 9 14.94 -15.82 42.20
CA GLY A 9 16.00 -15.31 43.07
C GLY A 9 15.60 -15.25 44.54
N THR A 10 14.40 -14.71 44.84
CA THR A 10 13.93 -14.58 46.22
C THR A 10 13.69 -15.92 46.89
N LEU A 11 13.18 -16.92 46.17
CA LEU A 11 12.99 -18.26 46.70
C LEU A 11 14.33 -18.94 47.05
N LYS A 12 15.37 -18.67 46.25
CA LYS A 12 16.73 -19.17 46.48
C LYS A 12 17.35 -18.54 47.73
N ASP A 13 17.23 -17.22 47.87
CA ASP A 13 17.68 -16.48 49.06
C ASP A 13 16.94 -16.94 50.34
N VAL A 14 15.64 -17.22 50.24
CA VAL A 14 14.85 -17.75 51.36
C VAL A 14 15.37 -19.13 51.77
N CYS A 15 15.58 -20.05 50.81
CA CYS A 15 16.15 -21.37 51.12
C CYS A 15 17.52 -21.26 51.79
N GLU A 16 18.43 -20.44 51.25
CA GLU A 16 19.79 -20.28 51.77
C GLU A 16 19.79 -19.69 53.19
N LYS A 17 18.88 -18.75 53.47
CA LYS A 17 18.73 -18.16 54.79
C LYS A 17 18.21 -19.15 55.83
N TYR A 18 17.25 -20.00 55.48
CA TYR A 18 16.73 -21.03 56.38
C TYR A 18 17.73 -22.16 56.62
N GLU A 19 18.56 -22.49 55.64
CA GLU A 19 19.63 -23.50 55.76
C GLU A 19 20.74 -23.03 56.71
N ARG A 20 21.18 -21.76 56.58
CA ARG A 20 22.12 -21.12 57.54
C ARG A 20 21.57 -21.01 58.96
N PHE A 21 20.27 -20.79 59.13
CA PHE A 21 19.64 -20.72 60.44
C PHE A 21 19.57 -22.10 61.12
N ALA A 22 19.45 -23.17 60.32
CA ALA A 22 19.46 -24.54 60.81
C ALA A 22 20.87 -25.02 61.24
N GLU A 23 21.93 -24.44 60.71
CA GLU A 23 23.32 -24.75 61.09
C GLU A 23 23.79 -24.02 62.35
N ASN A 24 23.30 -22.82 62.62
CA ASN A 24 23.79 -21.95 63.70
C ASN A 24 22.87 -21.86 64.93
N GLY A 25 21.73 -22.55 64.93
CA GLY A 25 20.78 -22.50 66.05
C GLY A 25 21.22 -23.35 67.24
N ASP A 26 21.50 -22.70 68.38
CA ASP A 26 21.69 -23.33 69.69
C ASP A 26 20.34 -23.85 70.22
N VAL A 27 19.89 -24.96 69.65
CA VAL A 27 18.61 -25.60 69.95
C VAL A 27 18.91 -27.06 70.29
N GLY A 28 18.36 -27.57 71.40
CA GLY A 28 18.68 -28.90 71.93
C GLY A 28 18.64 -30.03 70.88
N GLU A 29 19.51 -31.03 71.05
CA GLU A 29 19.86 -32.05 70.03
C GLU A 29 18.66 -32.71 69.33
N GLU A 30 17.56 -32.96 70.04
CA GLU A 30 16.36 -33.60 69.47
C GLU A 30 15.56 -32.66 68.55
N LEU A 31 15.46 -31.39 68.93
CA LEU A 31 14.78 -30.37 68.14
C LEU A 31 15.61 -29.99 66.92
N GLN A 32 16.93 -29.96 67.05
CA GLN A 32 17.85 -29.66 65.95
C GLN A 32 17.70 -30.68 64.80
N LYS A 33 17.57 -31.97 65.14
CA LYS A 33 17.37 -33.04 64.14
C LYS A 33 16.04 -32.91 63.40
N THR A 34 14.98 -32.53 64.11
CA THR A 34 13.63 -32.34 63.57
C THR A 34 13.53 -31.07 62.70
N VAL A 35 14.16 -29.97 63.14
CA VAL A 35 14.27 -28.72 62.39
C VAL A 35 15.08 -28.93 61.11
N LYS A 36 16.22 -29.62 61.19
CA LYS A 36 17.05 -29.93 60.02
C LYS A 36 16.30 -30.78 58.98
N SER A 37 15.56 -31.79 59.41
CA SER A 37 14.73 -32.62 58.52
C SER A 37 13.60 -31.83 57.85
N SER A 38 12.97 -30.90 58.58
CA SER A 38 11.86 -30.09 58.09
C SER A 38 12.32 -29.01 57.12
N VAL A 39 13.43 -28.33 57.42
CA VAL A 39 14.09 -27.35 56.53
C VAL A 39 14.57 -28.03 55.25
N HIS A 40 15.20 -29.20 55.36
CA HIS A 40 15.65 -29.93 54.18
C HIS A 40 14.47 -30.33 53.28
N ARG A 41 13.37 -30.85 53.86
CA ARG A 41 12.14 -31.15 53.11
C ARG A 41 11.53 -29.93 52.42
N PHE A 42 11.54 -28.78 53.09
CA PHE A 42 11.06 -27.53 52.51
C PHE A 42 11.94 -27.08 51.34
N SER A 43 13.28 -27.12 51.51
CA SER A 43 14.24 -26.77 50.45
C SER A 43 14.06 -27.62 49.20
N VAL A 44 13.89 -28.94 49.37
CA VAL A 44 13.72 -29.88 48.25
C VAL A 44 12.42 -29.61 47.50
N LYS A 45 11.33 -29.28 48.20
CA LYS A 45 10.07 -28.86 47.57
C LYS A 45 10.21 -27.53 46.83
N ALA A 46 10.85 -26.53 47.42
CA ALA A 46 11.08 -25.23 46.82
C ALA A 46 11.91 -25.36 45.53
N ILE A 47 12.99 -26.15 45.55
CA ILE A 47 13.83 -26.42 44.39
C ILE A 47 13.07 -27.17 43.28
N ASN A 48 12.20 -28.11 43.63
CA ASN A 48 11.36 -28.79 42.64
C ASN A 48 10.37 -27.83 41.97
N ILE A 49 9.77 -26.91 42.73
CA ILE A 49 8.88 -25.88 42.19
C ILE A 49 9.67 -24.92 41.29
N LEU A 50 10.86 -24.49 41.72
CA LEU A 50 11.77 -23.66 40.95
C LEU A 50 12.11 -24.28 39.58
N ARG A 51 12.52 -25.55 39.58
CA ARG A 51 12.79 -26.32 38.35
C ARG A 51 11.55 -26.40 37.45
N GLY A 52 10.36 -26.54 38.04
CA GLY A 52 9.09 -26.50 37.31
C GLY A 52 8.82 -25.16 36.63
N LEU A 53 9.08 -24.05 37.33
CA LEU A 53 8.92 -22.70 36.77
C LEU A 53 9.94 -22.43 35.66
N GLU A 54 11.20 -22.84 35.81
CA GLU A 54 12.23 -22.68 34.77
C GLU A 54 11.87 -23.40 33.46
N VAL A 55 11.31 -24.61 33.56
CA VAL A 55 10.87 -25.37 32.38
C VAL A 55 9.76 -24.62 31.65
N ARG A 56 8.76 -24.09 32.36
CA ARG A 56 7.68 -23.29 31.76
C ARG A 56 8.20 -21.97 31.16
N HIS A 57 9.21 -21.38 31.79
CA HIS A 57 9.84 -20.17 31.30
C HIS A 57 10.53 -20.39 29.94
N ARG A 58 11.28 -21.48 29.81
CA ARG A 58 11.90 -21.88 28.54
C ARG A 58 10.87 -22.13 27.43
N GLN A 59 9.73 -22.73 27.76
CA GLN A 59 8.64 -22.95 26.81
C GLN A 59 7.99 -21.64 26.33
N LEU A 60 7.81 -20.66 27.22
CA LEU A 60 7.33 -19.33 26.84
C LEU A 60 8.31 -18.62 25.90
N LEU A 61 9.60 -18.74 26.16
CA LEU A 61 10.65 -18.19 25.31
C LEU A 61 10.64 -18.79 23.90
N SER A 62 10.51 -20.12 23.78
CA SER A 62 10.42 -20.76 22.47
C SER A 62 9.14 -20.36 21.74
N LEU A 63 8.01 -20.26 22.44
CA LEU A 63 6.74 -19.82 21.84
C LEU A 63 6.85 -18.38 21.32
N GLN A 64 7.49 -17.50 22.10
CA GLN A 64 7.74 -16.13 21.69
C GLN A 64 8.65 -16.06 20.45
N ALA A 65 9.69 -16.89 20.38
CA ALA A 65 10.56 -16.98 19.21
C ALA A 65 9.78 -17.42 17.97
N SER A 66 8.99 -18.50 18.07
CA SER A 66 8.14 -18.98 16.97
C SER A 66 7.08 -17.96 16.55
N LEU A 67 6.49 -17.20 17.48
CA LEU A 67 5.55 -16.13 17.14
C LEU A 67 6.23 -14.97 16.40
N LYS A 68 7.45 -14.60 16.82
CA LYS A 68 8.22 -13.55 16.16
C LYS A 68 8.61 -13.95 14.73
N GLU A 69 9.00 -15.20 14.54
CA GLU A 69 9.30 -15.77 13.23
C GLU A 69 8.06 -15.84 12.34
N GLY A 70 6.92 -16.31 12.88
CA GLY A 70 5.64 -16.30 12.17
C GLY A 70 5.19 -14.90 11.75
N LYS A 71 5.37 -13.89 12.60
CA LYS A 71 5.11 -12.48 12.26
C LYS A 71 5.97 -12.02 11.09
N ALA A 72 7.27 -12.31 11.11
CA ALA A 72 8.19 -11.92 10.04
C ALA A 72 7.80 -12.57 8.70
N LEU A 73 7.41 -13.84 8.71
CA LEU A 73 6.92 -14.53 7.52
C LEU A 73 5.61 -13.92 7.00
N PHE A 74 4.66 -13.60 7.89
CA PHE A 74 3.41 -12.94 7.51
C PHE A 74 3.67 -11.56 6.90
N GLU A 75 4.59 -10.79 7.49
CA GLU A 75 4.98 -9.47 7.00
C GLU A 75 5.65 -9.57 5.61
N SER A 76 6.53 -10.55 5.40
CA SER A 76 7.10 -10.86 4.08
C SER A 76 6.04 -11.29 3.07
N MET A 77 5.06 -12.10 3.47
CA MET A 77 3.96 -12.53 2.59
C MET A 77 3.05 -11.36 2.22
N MET A 78 2.73 -10.49 3.18
CA MET A 78 1.98 -9.26 2.95
C MET A 78 2.72 -8.35 1.98
N GLN A 79 4.02 -8.13 2.18
CA GLN A 79 4.85 -7.35 1.28
C GLN A 79 4.87 -7.95 -0.14
N PHE A 80 5.03 -9.27 -0.26
CA PHE A 80 4.98 -9.97 -1.55
C PHE A 80 3.63 -9.82 -2.25
N ARG A 81 2.51 -9.89 -1.50
CA ARG A 81 1.16 -9.63 -2.04
C ARG A 81 0.97 -8.18 -2.43
N THR A 82 1.47 -7.21 -1.66
CA THR A 82 1.41 -5.79 -2.03
C THR A 82 2.28 -5.49 -3.25
N PHE A 83 3.42 -6.17 -3.40
CA PHE A 83 4.28 -6.05 -4.57
C PHE A 83 3.61 -6.62 -5.83
N GLN A 84 2.99 -7.80 -5.74
CA GLN A 84 2.22 -8.37 -6.86
C GLN A 84 0.93 -7.58 -7.16
N ALA A 85 0.24 -7.09 -6.13
CA ALA A 85 -0.88 -6.18 -6.28
C ALA A 85 -0.42 -4.87 -6.94
N SER A 86 0.77 -4.35 -6.60
CA SER A 86 1.38 -3.20 -7.28
C SER A 86 1.71 -3.50 -8.75
N HIS A 87 2.14 -4.72 -9.08
CA HIS A 87 2.36 -5.12 -10.47
C HIS A 87 1.03 -5.24 -11.26
N ARG A 88 -0.06 -5.67 -10.62
CA ARG A 88 -1.43 -5.62 -11.19
C ARG A 88 -2.00 -4.20 -11.23
N SER A 89 -1.66 -3.36 -10.26
CA SER A 89 -2.06 -1.95 -10.22
C SER A 89 -1.32 -1.14 -11.27
N ALA A 90 -0.05 -1.44 -11.58
CA ALA A 90 0.64 -0.85 -12.73
C ALA A 90 -0.08 -1.15 -14.06
N ILE A 91 -0.67 -2.35 -14.19
CA ILE A 91 -1.50 -2.72 -15.35
C ILE A 91 -2.89 -2.05 -15.27
N THR A 92 -3.44 -1.84 -14.07
CA THR A 92 -4.75 -1.19 -13.87
C THR A 92 -4.66 0.34 -13.97
N MET A 93 -3.50 0.95 -13.72
CA MET A 93 -3.19 2.36 -14.00
C MET A 93 -3.27 2.68 -15.50
N GLU A 94 -3.23 1.68 -16.40
CA GLU A 94 -3.58 1.89 -17.81
C GLU A 94 -5.04 2.39 -17.95
N LYS A 95 -5.96 1.99 -17.06
CA LYS A 95 -7.36 2.47 -17.06
C LYS A 95 -7.53 3.85 -16.43
N GLU A 96 -6.74 4.19 -15.41
CA GLU A 96 -6.73 5.56 -14.87
C GLU A 96 -6.17 6.56 -15.91
N THR A 97 -5.24 6.11 -16.77
CA THR A 97 -4.72 6.89 -17.90
C THR A 97 -5.81 7.22 -18.94
N VAL A 98 -6.78 6.31 -19.14
CA VAL A 98 -7.94 6.58 -20.03
C VAL A 98 -8.81 7.71 -19.47
N SER A 99 -9.07 7.74 -18.16
CA SER A 99 -9.82 8.84 -17.53
C SER A 99 -9.09 10.18 -17.63
N MET A 100 -7.76 10.19 -17.46
CA MET A 100 -6.95 11.41 -17.63
C MET A 100 -7.05 11.99 -19.06
N HIS A 101 -7.08 11.12 -20.06
CA HIS A 101 -7.28 11.54 -21.45
C HIS A 101 -8.70 12.04 -21.72
N VAL A 102 -9.74 11.43 -21.14
CA VAL A 102 -11.13 11.88 -21.31
C VAL A 102 -11.32 13.29 -20.75
N VAL A 103 -10.81 13.59 -19.56
CA VAL A 103 -10.88 14.94 -18.96
C VAL A 103 -10.14 15.98 -19.82
N THR A 104 -8.99 15.61 -20.39
CA THR A 104 -8.20 16.49 -21.27
C THR A 104 -8.94 16.79 -22.59
N VAL A 105 -9.61 15.79 -23.18
CA VAL A 105 -10.40 15.97 -24.40
C VAL A 105 -11.63 16.84 -24.12
N VAL A 106 -12.30 16.63 -23.00
CA VAL A 106 -13.43 17.45 -22.55
C VAL A 106 -12.97 18.92 -22.42
N THR A 107 -11.89 19.20 -21.69
CA THR A 107 -11.39 20.58 -21.53
C THR A 107 -10.94 21.23 -22.85
N MET A 108 -10.31 20.47 -23.76
CA MET A 108 -9.96 20.96 -25.11
C MET A 108 -11.17 21.25 -26.00
N LEU A 109 -12.31 20.58 -25.78
CA LEU A 109 -13.58 20.90 -26.46
C LEU A 109 -14.27 22.11 -25.82
N PHE A 110 -14.24 22.20 -24.50
CA PHE A 110 -14.93 23.24 -23.74
C PHE A 110 -14.24 24.61 -23.85
N LEU A 111 -12.91 24.68 -23.89
CA LEU A 111 -12.17 25.94 -24.06
C LEU A 111 -12.55 26.74 -25.32
N PRO A 112 -12.51 26.16 -26.52
CA PRO A 112 -12.90 26.86 -27.74
C PRO A 112 -14.40 27.12 -27.82
N ALA A 113 -15.24 26.22 -27.30
CA ALA A 113 -16.68 26.46 -27.19
C ALA A 113 -16.99 27.65 -26.26
N THR A 114 -16.27 27.75 -25.13
CA THR A 114 -16.40 28.85 -24.17
C THR A 114 -15.84 30.16 -24.75
N PHE A 115 -14.75 30.11 -25.51
CA PHE A 115 -14.22 31.26 -26.24
C PHE A 115 -15.24 31.79 -27.26
N ILE A 116 -15.90 30.90 -28.01
CA ILE A 116 -16.96 31.27 -28.96
C ILE A 116 -18.15 31.89 -28.23
N SER A 117 -18.62 31.27 -27.13
CA SER A 117 -19.70 31.83 -26.31
C SER A 117 -19.35 33.21 -25.76
N THR A 118 -18.11 33.39 -25.29
CA THR A 118 -17.61 34.68 -24.79
C THR A 118 -17.46 35.70 -25.92
N PHE A 119 -17.06 35.30 -27.12
CA PHE A 119 -16.92 36.17 -28.28
C PHE A 119 -18.28 36.70 -28.77
N PHE A 120 -19.31 35.84 -28.82
CA PHE A 120 -20.68 36.27 -29.10
C PHE A 120 -21.26 37.14 -27.97
N GLN A 121 -20.98 36.78 -26.71
CA GLN A 121 -21.45 37.52 -25.53
C GLN A 121 -20.77 38.90 -25.38
N SER A 122 -19.50 39.00 -25.76
CA SER A 122 -18.70 40.23 -25.72
C SER A 122 -19.23 41.32 -26.65
N GLY A 123 -20.16 41.02 -27.55
CA GLY A 123 -20.77 42.04 -28.41
C GLY A 123 -19.77 42.76 -29.32
N ILE A 124 -18.68 42.10 -29.72
CA ILE A 124 -17.66 42.66 -30.65
C ILE A 124 -18.22 42.95 -32.06
N ILE A 125 -19.48 42.55 -32.31
CA ILE A 125 -20.37 43.24 -33.25
C ILE A 125 -20.59 44.68 -32.76
N GLN A 126 -19.65 45.58 -33.07
CA GLN A 126 -20.00 46.99 -33.17
C GLN A 126 -21.00 47.12 -34.31
N LEU A 127 -22.27 47.29 -33.94
CA LEU A 127 -23.30 47.89 -34.78
C LEU A 127 -22.79 49.28 -35.17
N LYS A 128 -22.06 49.36 -36.27
CA LYS A 128 -21.57 50.64 -36.79
C LYS A 128 -22.77 51.36 -37.37
N GLY A 129 -23.15 52.45 -36.69
CA GLY A 129 -23.91 53.53 -37.28
C GLY A 129 -25.41 53.41 -37.06
N ALA A 130 -25.89 54.18 -36.09
CA ALA A 130 -27.26 54.63 -36.06
C ALA A 130 -27.53 55.45 -37.34
N GLU A 131 -28.30 54.90 -38.27
CA GLU A 131 -29.42 55.59 -38.89
C GLU A 131 -30.21 54.64 -39.78
N GLU A 132 -31.52 54.77 -39.66
CA GLU A 132 -32.56 54.30 -40.57
C GLU A 132 -32.85 52.78 -40.68
N VAL A 133 -33.86 52.42 -39.86
CA VAL A 133 -35.16 51.88 -40.31
C VAL A 133 -35.22 50.38 -40.69
N GLU A 134 -36.24 49.75 -40.10
CA GLU A 134 -36.87 48.48 -40.47
C GLU A 134 -36.09 47.17 -40.27
N GLY A 135 -36.32 46.55 -39.11
CA GLY A 135 -37.11 45.31 -39.07
C GLY A 135 -36.62 44.07 -39.85
N GLN A 136 -35.37 44.01 -40.31
CA GLN A 136 -34.83 42.83 -40.97
C GLN A 136 -33.71 42.22 -40.14
N TRP A 137 -33.87 40.95 -39.81
CA TRP A 137 -32.88 40.09 -39.18
C TRP A 137 -31.64 39.97 -40.09
N LEU A 138 -30.78 40.98 -40.06
CA LEU A 138 -29.49 41.00 -40.77
C LEU A 138 -28.47 40.18 -39.98
N LEU A 139 -28.74 38.88 -39.87
CA LEU A 139 -27.73 37.87 -39.62
C LEU A 139 -26.74 37.95 -40.79
N HIS A 140 -25.68 38.75 -40.62
CA HIS A 140 -24.67 38.96 -41.65
C HIS A 140 -24.16 37.60 -42.16
N ARG A 141 -24.37 37.33 -43.44
CA ARG A 141 -23.83 36.18 -44.18
C ARG A 141 -22.31 36.04 -43.97
N GLU A 142 -21.62 37.15 -43.72
CA GLU A 142 -20.20 37.21 -43.37
C GLU A 142 -19.87 36.62 -41.99
N VAL A 143 -20.70 36.84 -40.96
CA VAL A 143 -20.51 36.25 -39.62
C VAL A 143 -20.76 34.75 -39.68
N PHE A 144 -21.73 34.31 -40.49
CA PHE A 144 -21.97 32.89 -40.75
C PHE A 144 -20.79 32.23 -41.50
N MET A 145 -20.17 32.93 -42.45
CA MET A 145 -18.96 32.44 -43.11
C MET A 145 -17.76 32.37 -42.16
N LEU A 146 -17.53 33.39 -41.33
CA LEU A 146 -16.45 33.38 -40.33
C LEU A 146 -16.70 32.31 -39.25
N TYR A 147 -17.97 32.06 -38.92
CA TYR A 147 -18.38 30.95 -38.05
C TYR A 147 -18.01 29.60 -38.67
N ILE A 148 -18.32 29.36 -39.94
CA ILE A 148 -17.91 28.12 -40.63
C ILE A 148 -16.38 28.01 -40.68
N GLU A 149 -15.69 29.11 -40.99
CA GLU A 149 -14.22 29.18 -41.07
C GLU A 149 -13.55 28.82 -39.73
N ILE A 150 -14.19 29.08 -38.59
CA ILE A 150 -13.67 28.76 -37.24
C ILE A 150 -14.19 27.41 -36.73
N CYS A 151 -15.41 27.03 -37.07
CA CYS A 151 -16.04 25.80 -36.63
C CYS A 151 -15.44 24.56 -37.33
N ILE A 152 -15.06 24.66 -38.61
CA ILE A 152 -14.37 23.60 -39.34
C ILE A 152 -13.01 23.25 -38.73
N PRO A 153 -12.06 24.19 -38.49
CA PRO A 153 -10.78 23.84 -37.89
C PRO A 153 -10.94 23.33 -36.47
N LEU A 154 -11.90 23.85 -35.70
CA LEU A 154 -12.19 23.34 -34.36
C LEU A 154 -12.68 21.88 -34.41
N THR A 155 -13.61 21.56 -35.32
CA THR A 155 -14.11 20.19 -35.53
C THR A 155 -13.02 19.28 -36.08
N ALA A 156 -12.17 19.79 -36.98
CA ALA A 156 -11.03 19.05 -37.52
C ALA A 156 -9.98 18.76 -36.45
N VAL A 157 -9.69 19.70 -35.55
CA VAL A 157 -8.73 19.52 -34.45
C VAL A 157 -9.24 18.46 -33.47
N THR A 158 -10.53 18.47 -33.14
CA THR A 158 -11.10 17.49 -32.21
C THR A 158 -11.15 16.08 -32.83
N MET A 159 -11.51 15.98 -34.12
CA MET A 159 -11.38 14.76 -34.92
C MET A 159 -9.94 14.27 -35.01
N LEU A 160 -8.98 15.16 -35.29
CA LEU A 160 -7.56 14.83 -35.43
C LEU A 160 -6.99 14.32 -34.11
N VAL A 161 -7.29 14.97 -32.98
CA VAL A 161 -6.87 14.53 -31.65
C VAL A 161 -7.45 13.14 -31.35
N TRP A 162 -8.74 12.92 -31.60
CA TRP A 162 -9.38 11.62 -31.41
C TRP A 162 -8.78 10.53 -32.32
N PHE A 163 -8.54 10.85 -33.59
CA PHE A 163 -7.96 9.93 -34.56
C PHE A 163 -6.51 9.58 -34.21
N LEU A 164 -5.69 10.56 -33.83
CA LEU A 164 -4.31 10.35 -33.42
C LEU A 164 -4.21 9.50 -32.16
N VAL A 165 -5.07 9.73 -31.16
CA VAL A 165 -5.12 8.93 -29.93
C VAL A 165 -5.49 7.47 -30.26
N ASN A 166 -6.53 7.26 -31.06
CA ASN A 166 -6.95 5.90 -31.46
C ASN A 166 -5.91 5.19 -32.34
N TYR A 167 -5.27 5.91 -33.26
CA TYR A 167 -4.22 5.39 -34.12
C TYR A 167 -2.98 4.99 -33.32
N ARG A 168 -2.56 5.85 -32.37
CA ARG A 168 -1.45 5.56 -31.44
C ARG A 168 -1.78 4.39 -30.51
N ALA A 169 -3.04 4.24 -30.07
CA ALA A 169 -3.47 3.11 -29.26
C ALA A 169 -3.41 1.78 -30.03
N LYS A 170 -3.88 1.74 -31.29
CA LYS A 170 -3.82 0.54 -32.14
C LYS A 170 -2.39 0.10 -32.48
N SER A 171 -1.49 1.04 -32.76
CA SER A 171 -0.10 0.71 -33.13
C SER A 171 0.69 0.08 -31.98
N LYS A 172 0.42 0.48 -30.73
CA LYS A 172 1.08 -0.08 -29.54
C LYS A 172 0.70 -1.55 -29.31
N SER A 173 -0.54 -1.93 -29.56
CA SER A 173 -1.00 -3.32 -29.38
C SER A 173 -0.38 -4.29 -30.40
N LEU A 174 -0.15 -3.85 -31.64
CA LEU A 174 0.44 -4.68 -32.70
C LEU A 174 1.95 -4.87 -32.53
N LYS A 175 2.68 -3.86 -32.03
CA LYS A 175 4.12 -4.00 -31.73
C LYS A 175 4.38 -4.95 -30.56
N LYS A 176 3.56 -4.90 -29.50
CA LYS A 176 3.66 -5.83 -28.36
C LYS A 176 3.44 -7.29 -28.77
N LEU A 177 2.54 -7.56 -29.73
CA LEU A 177 2.35 -8.91 -30.27
C LEU A 177 3.57 -9.38 -31.08
N SER A 178 4.18 -8.50 -31.89
CA SER A 178 5.36 -8.83 -32.70
C SER A 178 6.60 -9.11 -31.85
N GLU A 179 6.89 -8.29 -30.84
CA GLU A 179 8.06 -8.48 -29.95
C GLU A 179 7.93 -9.73 -29.08
N GLY A 180 6.71 -10.05 -28.62
CA GLY A 180 6.45 -11.26 -27.83
C GLY A 180 6.58 -12.57 -28.61
N GLN A 181 6.43 -12.54 -29.94
CA GLN A 181 6.66 -13.72 -30.79
C GLN A 181 8.15 -13.92 -31.10
N VAL A 182 8.91 -12.83 -31.28
CA VAL A 182 10.35 -12.89 -31.54
C VAL A 182 11.12 -13.46 -30.34
N ASN A 183 10.86 -12.97 -29.13
CA ASN A 183 11.55 -13.50 -27.93
C ASN A 183 11.27 -14.99 -27.69
N ARG A 184 10.05 -15.45 -27.98
CA ARG A 184 9.68 -16.86 -27.79
C ARG A 184 10.36 -17.79 -28.81
N ALA A 185 10.63 -17.29 -30.01
CA ALA A 185 11.36 -18.04 -31.04
C ALA A 185 12.87 -18.12 -30.75
N VAL A 186 13.45 -17.07 -30.17
CA VAL A 186 14.86 -17.06 -29.73
C VAL A 186 15.07 -18.04 -28.58
N GLU A 187 14.20 -18.04 -27.57
CA GLU A 187 14.31 -18.94 -26.41
C GLU A 187 14.08 -20.42 -26.78
N SER A 188 13.27 -20.71 -27.80
CA SER A 188 13.13 -22.05 -28.36
C SER A 188 14.36 -22.51 -29.18
N SER A 189 15.19 -21.59 -29.67
CA SER A 189 16.39 -21.92 -30.44
C SER A 189 17.58 -22.18 -29.50
N ASP A 190 17.69 -21.42 -28.41
CA ASP A 190 18.76 -21.59 -27.42
C ASP A 190 18.58 -22.84 -26.53
N SER A 191 17.36 -23.38 -26.40
CA SER A 191 17.11 -24.62 -25.65
C SER A 191 17.44 -25.90 -26.42
N VAL A 192 17.76 -25.80 -27.72
CA VAL A 192 18.02 -26.96 -28.61
C VAL A 192 19.49 -27.04 -29.03
N ALA A 193 20.28 -26.02 -28.75
CA ALA A 193 21.74 -25.98 -28.94
C ALA A 193 22.47 -26.44 -27.67
#